data_AF-A0A2D6ZMK0-F1
#
_entry.id   AF-A0A2D6ZMK0-F1
#
_cell.length_a   1.000
_cell.length_b   1.000
_cell.length_c   1.000
_cell.angle_alpha   90.00
_cell.angle_beta   90.00
_cell.angle_gamma   90.00
#
_symmetry.space_group_name_H-M   'P 1'
#
loop_
_entity.id
_entity.type
_entity.pdbx_description
1 polymer ?
#
loop_
_entity_poly.entity_id
_entity_poly.type
_entity_poly.pdbx_seq_one_letter_code
_entity_poly.pdbx_strand_id
1 'polypeptide(L)' 'FTGITGDIEVIYKLATDLTLPFVPVLGSDNSNYDMDHSMNLAVIDPNGNYFGFFKSPHTPEKMAQVLESIITFN' A
#
# COMPACT_ATOMS: atom_id res chain seq x y z
N PHE A 1 2.71 -5.06 -14.81
CA PHE A 1 2.14 -4.56 -13.54
C PHE A 1 0.64 -4.73 -13.61
N THR A 2 0.01 -5.22 -12.55
CA THR A 2 -1.45 -5.34 -12.45
C THR A 2 -1.89 -4.37 -11.36
N GLY A 3 -2.60 -3.32 -11.76
CA GLY A 3 -3.19 -2.37 -10.82
C GLY A 3 -4.59 -2.81 -10.42
N ILE A 4 -4.94 -2.58 -9.16
CA ILE A 4 -6.34 -2.64 -8.71
C ILE A 4 -7.01 -1.33 -9.16
N THR A 5 -8.17 -1.44 -9.79
CA THR A 5 -8.95 -0.29 -10.28
C THR A 5 -10.36 -0.36 -9.69
N GLY A 6 -11.05 0.78 -9.62
CA GLY A 6 -12.40 0.88 -9.07
C GLY A 6 -12.78 2.33 -8.80
N ASP A 7 -13.97 2.53 -8.26
CA ASP A 7 -14.43 3.86 -7.86
C ASP A 7 -13.52 4.47 -6.80
N ILE A 8 -13.34 5.79 -6.85
CA ILE A 8 -12.35 6.48 -6.00
C ILE A 8 -12.60 6.27 -4.50
N GLU A 9 -13.87 6.16 -4.08
CA GLU A 9 -14.25 5.88 -2.69
C GLU A 9 -13.78 4.50 -2.23
N VAL A 10 -13.88 3.49 -3.10
CA VAL A 10 -13.45 2.12 -2.82
C VAL A 10 -11.93 2.05 -2.75
N ILE A 11 -11.23 2.70 -3.68
CA ILE A 11 -9.76 2.76 -3.69
C ILE A 11 -9.23 3.53 -2.48
N TYR A 12 -9.86 4.65 -2.11
CA TYR A 12 -9.48 5.44 -0.94
C TYR A 12 -9.68 4.66 0.37
N LYS A 13 -10.79 3.91 0.48
CA LYS A 13 -11.01 3.01 1.60
C LYS A 13 -9.96 1.91 1.68
N LEU A 14 -9.69 1.22 0.57
CA LEU A 14 -8.66 0.16 0.51
C LEU A 14 -7.28 0.70 0.92
N ALA A 15 -6.89 1.86 0.39
CA ALA A 15 -5.63 2.49 0.71
C ALA A 15 -5.54 2.87 2.20
N THR A 16 -6.62 3.37 2.79
CA THR A 16 -6.69 3.69 4.22
C THR A 16 -6.57 2.44 5.09
N ASP A 17 -7.33 1.39 4.75
CA ASP A 17 -7.32 0.11 5.48
C ASP A 17 -5.93 -0.56 5.45
N LEU A 18 -5.13 -0.33 4.39
CA LEU A 18 -3.78 -0.88 4.22
C LEU A 18 -2.64 0.08 4.63
N THR A 19 -2.95 1.25 5.21
CA THR A 19 -1.96 2.28 5.57
C THR A 19 -1.12 2.75 4.38
N LEU A 20 -1.75 2.92 3.21
CA LEU A 20 -1.16 3.40 1.95
C LEU A 20 -1.73 4.77 1.56
N PRO A 21 -1.61 5.82 2.39
CA PRO A 21 -2.31 7.08 2.16
C PRO A 21 -1.89 7.73 0.84
N PHE A 22 -2.87 8.36 0.20
CA PHE A 22 -2.69 9.17 -0.99
C PHE A 22 -3.73 10.31 -1.01
N VAL A 23 -3.48 11.35 -1.81
CA VAL A 23 -4.39 12.49 -1.95
C VAL A 23 -5.02 12.47 -3.34
N PRO A 24 -6.32 12.16 -3.48
CA PRO A 24 -6.96 12.16 -4.79
C PRO A 24 -7.02 13.56 -5.40
N VAL A 25 -6.77 13.65 -6.70
CA VAL A 25 -7.04 14.87 -7.49
C VAL A 25 -8.45 14.78 -8.04
N LEU A 26 -9.36 15.63 -7.53
CA LEU A 26 -10.77 15.64 -7.90
C LEU A 26 -11.11 16.86 -8.76
N GLY A 27 -11.95 16.67 -9.78
CA GLY A 27 -12.49 17.77 -10.59
C GLY A 27 -11.50 18.43 -11.56
N SER A 28 -10.36 17.80 -11.85
CA SER A 28 -9.42 18.26 -12.87
C SER A 28 -9.95 17.94 -14.27
N ASP A 29 -9.89 18.90 -15.18
CA ASP A 29 -10.12 18.73 -16.62
C ASP A 29 -8.86 18.22 -17.36
N ASN A 30 -7.70 18.31 -16.71
CA ASN A 30 -6.44 17.78 -17.21
C ASN A 30 -6.31 16.29 -16.85
N SER A 31 -6.13 15.46 -17.89
CA SER A 31 -5.89 14.02 -17.76
C SER A 31 -4.48 13.66 -17.34
N ASN A 32 -3.53 14.60 -17.40
CA ASN A 32 -2.14 14.42 -17.00
C ASN A 32 -1.90 15.18 -15.69
N TYR A 33 -1.84 14.46 -14.58
CA TYR A 33 -1.63 15.05 -13.27
C TYR A 33 -0.69 14.18 -12.43
N ASP A 34 0.00 14.84 -11.51
CA ASP A 34 0.74 14.18 -10.43
C ASP A 34 -0.18 14.00 -9.22
N MET A 35 0.12 13.01 -8.40
CA MET A 35 -0.65 12.70 -7.20
C MET A 35 0.28 12.45 -6.04
N ASP A 36 0.04 13.14 -4.91
CA ASP A 36 0.75 12.84 -3.68
C ASP A 36 0.35 11.44 -3.18
N HIS A 37 1.35 10.59 -3.00
CA HIS A 37 1.18 9.23 -2.51
C HIS A 37 2.29 8.86 -1.52
N SER A 38 1.98 7.94 -0.61
CA SER A 38 3.00 7.35 0.25
C SER A 38 3.93 6.40 -0.52
N MET A 39 5.09 6.11 0.07
CA MET A 39 5.98 5.01 -0.33
C MET A 39 5.87 3.84 0.65
N ASN A 40 4.70 3.68 1.27
CA ASN A 40 4.46 2.57 2.19
C ASN A 40 4.24 1.28 1.39
N LEU A 41 4.63 0.14 1.97
CA LEU A 41 4.36 -1.19 1.42
C LEU A 41 3.53 -1.97 2.43
N ALA A 42 2.32 -2.39 2.06
CA ALA A 42 1.48 -3.24 2.91
C ALA A 42 1.95 -4.70 2.88
N VAL A 43 1.83 -5.39 4.02
CA VAL A 43 2.16 -6.80 4.18
C VAL A 43 0.88 -7.58 4.45
N ILE A 44 0.59 -8.53 3.58
CA ILE A 44 -0.59 -9.39 3.62
C ILE A 44 -0.11 -10.84 3.55
N ASP A 45 -0.65 -11.71 4.40
CA ASP A 45 -0.31 -13.14 4.37
C ASP A 45 -1.02 -13.87 3.20
N PRO A 46 -0.68 -15.15 2.93
CA PRO A 46 -1.34 -15.93 1.89
C PRO A 46 -2.84 -16.19 2.13
N ASN A 47 -3.35 -16.01 3.34
CA ASN A 47 -4.77 -16.14 3.68
C ASN A 47 -5.55 -14.83 3.47
N GLY A 48 -4.86 -13.73 3.13
CA GLY A 48 -5.45 -12.41 2.92
C GLY A 48 -5.53 -11.54 4.17
N ASN A 49 -4.91 -11.94 5.29
CA ASN A 49 -4.89 -11.15 6.51
C ASN A 49 -3.84 -10.04 6.42
N TYR A 50 -4.22 -8.83 6.84
CA TYR A 50 -3.30 -7.71 6.96
C TYR A 50 -2.40 -7.88 8.19
N PHE A 51 -1.07 -7.87 7.99
CA PHE A 51 -0.08 -7.98 9.06
C PHE A 51 0.49 -6.62 9.49
N GLY A 52 0.55 -5.66 8.59
CA GLY A 52 1.16 -4.36 8.85
C GLY A 52 1.73 -3.75 7.58
N PHE A 53 2.65 -2.79 7.73
CA PHE A 53 3.25 -2.09 6.60
C PHE A 53 4.71 -1.71 6.87
N PHE A 54 5.49 -1.58 5.81
CA PHE A 54 6.80 -0.96 5.84
C PHE A 54 6.65 0.53 5.53
N LYS A 55 7.18 1.37 6.42
CA LYS A 55 7.35 2.81 6.17
C LYS A 55 8.71 3.06 5.52
N SER A 56 8.77 3.96 4.55
CA SER A 56 10.04 4.39 3.96
C SER A 56 10.94 5.14 4.97
N PRO A 57 12.28 5.06 4.84
CA PRO A 57 13.03 4.25 3.88
C PRO A 57 13.15 2.79 4.31
N HIS A 58 13.06 1.87 3.34
CA HIS A 58 13.23 0.42 3.53
C HIS A 58 14.50 -0.09 2.86
N THR A 59 15.10 -1.15 3.40
CA THR A 59 16.20 -1.91 2.76
C THR A 59 15.83 -3.38 2.62
N PRO A 60 16.37 -4.11 1.62
CA PRO A 60 16.09 -5.54 1.44
C PRO A 60 16.35 -6.36 2.71
N GLU A 61 17.40 -6.06 3.46
CA GLU A 61 17.80 -6.81 4.66
C GLU A 61 16.77 -6.63 5.78
N LYS A 62 16.29 -5.40 6.03
CA LYS A 62 15.26 -5.14 7.04
C LYS A 62 13.92 -5.76 6.66
N MET A 63 13.57 -5.73 5.37
CA MET A 63 12.34 -6.35 4.89
C MET A 63 12.40 -7.87 5.03
N ALA A 64 13.52 -8.50 4.65
CA ALA A 64 13.72 -9.94 4.79
C ALA A 64 13.55 -10.39 6.25
N GLN A 65 14.20 -9.69 7.20
CA GLN A 65 14.09 -10.01 8.62
C GLN A 65 12.64 -9.98 9.14
N VAL A 66 11.84 -9.00 8.71
CA VAL A 66 10.42 -8.88 9.12
C VAL A 66 9.58 -9.97 8.45
N LEU A 67 9.80 -10.27 7.17
CA LEU A 67 9.05 -11.31 6.47
C LEU A 67 9.35 -12.71 7.03
N GLU A 68 10.61 -12.99 7.36
CA GLU A 68 11.03 -14.23 8.02
C GLU A 68 10.37 -14.41 9.39
N SER A 69 10.25 -13.33 10.18
CA SER A 69 9.59 -13.42 11.48
C SER A 69 8.08 -13.71 11.35
N ILE A 70 7.41 -13.11 10.36
CA ILE A 70 6.00 -13.39 10.07
C ILE A 70 5.78 -14.86 9.70
N ILE A 71 6.68 -15.46 8.92
CA ILE A 71 6.58 -16.87 8.53
C ILE A 71 6.91 -17.81 9.70
N THR A 72 7.85 -17.42 10.57
CA THR A 72 8.33 -18.29 11.66
C THR A 72 7.39 -18.33 12.87
N PHE A 73 6.67 -17.24 13.15
CA PHE A 73 5.80 -17.11 14.32
C PHE A 73 4.30 -17.29 14.03
N ASN A 74 3.93 -17.63 12.79
CA ASN A 74 2.57 -18.01 12.39
C ASN A 74 2.39 -19.53 12.31
#